data_AF-A0AAD9HWY1-F1
#
_entry.id   AF-A0AAD9HWY1-F1
#
_cell.length_a   1.000
_cell.length_b   1.000
_cell.length_c   1.000
_cell.angle_alpha   90.00
_cell.angle_beta   90.00
_cell.angle_gamma   90.00
#
_symmetry.space_group_name_H-M   'P 1'
#
loop_
_entity.id
_entity.type
_entity.pdbx_description
1 polymer ?
#
loop_
_entity_poly.entity_id
_entity_poly.type
_entity_poly.pdbx_seq_one_letter_code
_entity_poly.pdbx_strand_id
1 'polypeptide(L)'
;MANIADRESKIIAELYEQFHNIVKLAVQPVDSSAMPGQAAYNSLSMLNMQRNMVRLAEDLLKITREIRELWAVGPLRLVGDASERRAQEGVDASVGQAVALLNALRCRRRERMVAEAGGRIEYVAGRGGVVGDGGGGGGGGNGLVDST
;
A
#
# COMPACT_ATOMS: atom_id res chain seq x y z
N MET A 1 6.59 17.03 3.20
CA MET A 1 7.15 17.51 1.91
C MET A 1 8.68 17.59 1.90
N ALA A 2 9.38 17.67 3.05
CA ALA A 2 10.85 17.80 3.10
C ALA A 2 11.65 16.52 2.72
N ASN A 3 11.06 15.33 2.79
CA ASN A 3 11.84 14.08 2.78
C ASN A 3 12.58 13.77 1.45
N ILE A 4 11.99 14.05 0.28
CA ILE A 4 12.61 13.68 -1.01
C ILE A 4 13.74 14.64 -1.40
N ALA A 5 13.49 15.95 -1.32
CA ALA A 5 14.48 16.97 -1.67
C ALA A 5 15.69 16.95 -0.73
N ASP A 6 15.47 16.70 0.56
CA ASP A 6 16.56 16.53 1.53
C ASP A 6 17.38 15.27 1.23
N ARG A 7 16.72 14.17 0.83
CA ARG A 7 17.38 12.92 0.45
C ARG A 7 18.19 13.05 -0.84
N GLU A 8 17.67 13.77 -1.84
CA GLU A 8 18.40 14.12 -3.07
C GLU A 8 19.66 14.93 -2.74
N SER A 9 19.50 16.01 -1.97
CA SER A 9 20.61 16.88 -1.57
C SER A 9 21.70 16.11 -0.82
N LYS A 10 21.29 15.18 0.05
CA LYS A 10 22.21 14.29 0.77
C LYS A 10 22.97 13.36 -0.16
N ILE A 11 22.28 12.70 -1.10
CA ILE A 11 22.93 11.78 -2.05
C ILE A 11 23.92 12.52 -2.95
N ILE A 12 23.57 13.74 -3.41
CA ILE A 12 24.47 14.56 -4.23
C ILE A 12 25.72 14.98 -3.43
N ALA A 13 25.54 15.39 -2.17
CA ALA A 13 26.66 15.73 -1.29
C ALA A 13 27.59 14.52 -1.06
N GLU A 14 27.02 13.35 -0.76
CA GLU A 14 27.77 12.10 -0.57
C GLU A 14 28.51 11.68 -1.86
N LEU A 15 27.89 11.89 -3.03
CA LEU A 15 28.53 11.60 -4.32
C LEU A 15 29.74 12.49 -4.58
N TYR A 16 29.62 13.79 -4.31
CA TYR A 16 30.71 14.74 -4.47
C TYR A 16 31.86 14.44 -3.51
N GLU A 17 31.55 14.16 -2.25
CA GLU A 17 32.54 13.78 -1.24
C GLU A 17 33.32 12.53 -1.67
N GLN A 18 32.61 11.52 -2.21
CA GLN A 18 33.24 10.30 -2.65
C GLN A 18 34.12 10.48 -3.89
N PHE A 19 33.67 11.29 -4.85
CA PHE A 19 34.49 11.64 -6.01
C PHE A 19 35.77 12.38 -5.58
N HIS A 20 35.64 13.37 -4.72
CA HIS A 20 36.76 14.12 -4.18
C HIS A 20 37.75 13.21 -3.44
N ASN A 21 37.26 12.25 -2.65
CA ASN A 21 38.10 11.29 -1.93
C ASN A 21 38.90 10.37 -2.87
N ILE A 22 38.30 9.92 -3.98
CA ILE A 22 39.01 9.13 -5.00
C ILE A 22 40.11 9.96 -5.66
N VAL A 23 39.81 11.19 -6.07
CA VAL A 23 40.81 12.08 -6.69
C VAL A 23 41.96 12.35 -5.72
N LYS A 24 41.65 12.60 -4.44
CA LYS A 24 42.65 12.77 -3.38
C LYS A 24 43.55 11.54 -3.25
N LEU A 25 42.98 10.34 -3.28
CA LEU A 25 43.76 9.10 -3.19
C LEU A 25 44.59 8.83 -4.46
N ALA A 26 44.08 9.21 -5.63
CA ALA A 26 44.78 9.04 -6.91
C ALA A 26 46.00 9.97 -7.05
N VAL A 27 45.93 11.17 -6.47
CA VAL A 27 46.98 12.21 -6.55
C VAL A 27 47.94 12.13 -5.36
N GLN A 28 47.70 11.25 -4.38
CA GLN A 28 48.60 11.08 -3.25
C GLN A 28 50.02 10.71 -3.75
N PRO A 29 51.05 11.50 -3.38
CA PRO A 29 52.41 11.23 -3.82
C PRO A 29 52.85 9.88 -3.27
N VAL A 30 53.41 9.03 -4.15
CA VAL A 30 54.03 7.78 -3.74
C VAL A 30 55.35 8.14 -3.09
N ASP A 31 55.36 8.18 -1.76
CA ASP A 31 56.61 8.30 -1.02
C ASP A 31 57.48 7.07 -1.31
N SER A 32 58.80 7.27 -1.44
CA SER A 32 59.77 6.18 -1.66
C SER A 32 59.81 5.14 -0.52
N SER A 33 59.18 5.46 0.61
CA SER A 33 58.93 4.60 1.77
C SER A 33 57.60 3.83 1.72
N ALA A 34 56.79 3.98 0.67
CA ALA A 34 55.48 3.33 0.59
C ALA A 34 55.63 1.80 0.51
N MET A 35 55.31 1.12 1.62
CA MET A 35 55.26 -0.34 1.65
C MET A 35 54.24 -0.87 0.62
N PRO A 36 54.50 -2.02 -0.05
CA PRO A 36 53.54 -2.65 -0.96
C PRO A 36 52.14 -2.84 -0.37
N GLY A 37 52.04 -3.01 0.96
CA GLY A 37 50.77 -3.10 1.69
C GLY A 37 49.95 -1.81 1.64
N GLN A 38 50.58 -0.63 1.62
CA GLN A 38 49.89 0.66 1.49
C GLN A 38 49.32 0.87 0.09
N ALA A 39 50.06 0.46 -0.95
CA ALA A 39 49.56 0.48 -2.32
C ALA A 39 48.35 -0.46 -2.51
N ALA A 40 48.41 -1.66 -1.92
CA ALA A 40 47.28 -2.61 -1.94
C ALA A 40 46.08 -2.12 -1.12
N TYR A 41 46.32 -1.45 0.01
CA TYR A 41 45.24 -0.83 0.79
C TYR A 41 44.56 0.31 0.02
N ASN A 42 45.35 1.17 -0.61
CA ASN A 42 44.83 2.27 -1.42
C ASN A 42 44.01 1.77 -2.60
N SER A 43 44.48 0.73 -3.31
CA SER A 43 43.71 0.15 -4.42
C SER A 43 42.38 -0.46 -3.96
N LEU A 44 42.36 -1.18 -2.83
CA LEU A 44 41.11 -1.70 -2.24
C LEU A 44 40.16 -0.58 -1.81
N SER A 45 40.70 0.49 -1.22
CA SER A 45 39.94 1.67 -0.83
C SER A 45 39.28 2.34 -2.05
N MET A 46 40.01 2.53 -3.15
CA MET A 46 39.43 3.06 -4.40
C MET A 46 38.32 2.18 -4.95
N LEU A 47 38.49 0.86 -4.95
CA LEU A 47 37.46 -0.08 -5.42
C LEU A 47 36.18 -0.01 -4.57
N ASN A 48 36.32 0.19 -3.26
CA ASN A 48 35.17 0.39 -2.37
C ASN A 48 34.50 1.75 -2.62
N MET A 49 35.30 2.80 -2.83
CA MET A 49 34.77 4.12 -3.15
C MET A 49 34.01 4.12 -4.47
N GLN A 50 34.51 3.46 -5.51
CA GLN A 50 33.85 3.31 -6.80
C GLN A 50 32.53 2.55 -6.68
N ARG A 51 32.50 1.43 -5.94
CA ARG A 51 31.26 0.68 -5.68
C ARG A 51 30.23 1.53 -4.95
N ASN A 52 30.67 2.36 -4.00
CA ASN A 52 29.79 3.29 -3.32
C ASN A 52 29.21 4.36 -4.27
N MET A 53 29.99 4.88 -5.22
CA MET A 53 29.48 5.83 -6.23
C MET A 53 28.39 5.21 -7.11
N VAL A 54 28.56 3.95 -7.54
CA VAL A 54 27.53 3.24 -8.32
C VAL A 54 26.24 3.13 -7.51
N ARG A 55 26.34 2.76 -6.23
CA ARG A 55 25.19 2.69 -5.33
C ARG A 55 24.49 4.05 -5.17
N LEU A 56 25.24 5.14 -5.03
CA LEU A 56 24.68 6.49 -4.93
C LEU A 56 23.94 6.90 -6.23
N ALA A 57 24.47 6.52 -7.40
CA ALA A 57 23.80 6.74 -8.68
C ALA A 57 22.51 5.92 -8.80
N GLU A 58 22.50 4.66 -8.34
CA GLU A 58 21.29 3.84 -8.26
C GLU A 58 20.25 4.44 -7.31
N ASP A 59 20.68 4.96 -6.15
CA ASP A 59 19.78 5.59 -5.18
C ASP A 59 19.18 6.89 -5.73
N LEU A 60 19.93 7.65 -6.53
CA LEU A 60 19.40 8.81 -7.27
C LEU A 60 18.36 8.36 -8.31
N LEU A 61 18.63 7.29 -9.06
CA LEU A 61 17.67 6.74 -10.02
C LEU A 61 16.39 6.25 -9.32
N LYS A 62 16.50 5.63 -8.14
CA LYS A 62 15.33 5.24 -7.32
C LYS A 62 14.48 6.46 -6.96
N ILE A 63 15.08 7.57 -6.53
CA ILE A 63 14.34 8.80 -6.25
C ILE A 63 13.63 9.31 -7.49
N THR A 64 14.29 9.34 -8.66
CA THR A 64 13.61 9.78 -9.89
C THR A 64 12.43 8.88 -10.26
N ARG A 65 12.52 7.57 -9.96
CA ARG A 65 11.42 6.63 -10.12
C ARG A 65 10.30 6.88 -9.11
N GLU A 66 10.63 7.09 -7.83
CA GLU A 66 9.67 7.46 -6.78
C GLU A 66 8.91 8.74 -7.16
N ILE A 67 9.61 9.75 -7.66
CA ILE A 67 9.00 10.97 -8.19
C ILE A 67 8.07 10.61 -9.36
N ARG A 68 8.52 9.85 -10.35
CA ARG A 68 7.65 9.47 -11.49
C ARG A 68 6.41 8.69 -11.04
N GLU A 69 6.53 7.81 -10.07
CA GLU A 69 5.43 7.05 -9.47
C GLU A 69 4.45 7.99 -8.73
N LEU A 70 4.96 8.99 -8.00
CA LEU A 70 4.17 10.08 -7.40
C LEU A 70 3.36 10.85 -8.46
N TRP A 71 3.94 11.11 -9.63
CA TRP A 71 3.22 11.77 -10.72
C TRP A 71 2.21 10.84 -11.41
N ALA A 72 2.48 9.52 -11.49
CA ALA A 72 1.59 8.54 -12.12
C ALA A 72 0.37 8.17 -11.26
N VAL A 73 0.52 8.16 -9.93
CA VAL A 73 -0.56 7.88 -8.96
C VAL A 73 -1.36 9.14 -8.61
N GLY A 74 -0.85 10.33 -8.95
CA GLY A 74 -1.45 11.62 -8.60
C GLY A 74 -1.01 12.13 -7.22
N PRO A 75 -1.27 13.41 -6.89
CA PRO A 75 -0.80 14.04 -5.65
C PRO A 75 -1.19 13.21 -4.43
N LEU A 76 -0.26 13.05 -3.47
CA LEU A 76 -0.46 12.27 -2.25
C LEU A 76 -1.88 12.49 -1.70
N ARG A 77 -2.74 11.49 -1.84
CA ARG A 77 -3.92 11.37 -0.98
C ARG A 77 -3.35 11.16 0.41
N LEU A 78 -3.55 12.15 1.28
CA LEU A 78 -3.01 12.12 2.63
C LEU A 78 -3.53 10.86 3.32
N VAL A 79 -2.65 10.06 3.93
CA VAL A 79 -3.08 8.94 4.77
C VAL A 79 -3.88 9.55 5.92
N GLY A 80 -5.21 9.32 5.91
CA GLY A 80 -6.17 9.96 6.81
C GLY A 80 -7.13 10.95 6.16
N ASP A 81 -7.02 11.25 4.86
CA ASP A 81 -7.97 12.13 4.19
C ASP A 81 -9.30 11.40 3.93
N ALA A 82 -10.41 12.09 4.17
CA ALA A 82 -11.79 11.62 3.95
C ALA A 82 -12.08 11.15 2.50
N SER A 83 -11.11 11.28 1.59
CA SER A 83 -11.14 10.77 0.24
C SER A 83 -10.85 9.26 0.15
N GLU A 84 -10.08 8.67 1.07
CA GLU A 84 -9.89 7.21 1.12
C GLU A 84 -11.19 6.51 1.47
N ARG A 85 -11.90 7.00 2.49
CA ARG A 85 -13.20 6.46 2.89
C ARG A 85 -14.24 6.59 1.77
N ARG A 86 -14.33 7.74 1.09
CA ARG A 86 -15.30 7.93 -0.01
C ARG A 86 -15.01 7.08 -1.25
N ALA A 87 -13.75 6.83 -1.58
CA ALA A 87 -13.42 5.97 -2.72
C ALA A 87 -13.62 4.48 -2.38
N GLN A 88 -13.29 4.08 -1.16
CA GLN A 88 -13.58 2.73 -0.69
C GLN A 88 -15.10 2.51 -0.55
N GLU A 89 -15.85 3.49 -0.04
CA GLU A 89 -17.32 3.49 -0.02
C GLU A 89 -17.90 3.39 -1.44
N GLY A 90 -17.33 4.09 -2.42
CA GLY A 90 -17.77 4.00 -3.81
C GLY A 90 -17.51 2.63 -4.44
N VAL A 91 -16.36 2.02 -4.14
CA VAL A 91 -16.01 0.67 -4.59
C VAL A 91 -16.90 -0.37 -3.89
N ASP A 92 -17.08 -0.26 -2.58
CA ASP A 92 -17.91 -1.18 -1.78
C ASP A 92 -19.39 -1.07 -2.15
N ALA A 93 -19.89 0.14 -2.45
CA ALA A 93 -21.24 0.35 -2.96
C ALA A 93 -21.43 -0.27 -4.36
N SER A 94 -20.43 -0.14 -5.22
CA SER A 94 -20.46 -0.73 -6.57
C SER A 94 -20.41 -2.27 -6.51
N VAL A 95 -19.59 -2.83 -5.61
CA VAL A 95 -19.54 -4.27 -5.34
C VAL A 95 -20.85 -4.76 -4.74
N GLY A 96 -21.44 -4.02 -3.79
CA GLY A 96 -22.74 -4.32 -3.22
C GLY A 96 -23.85 -4.37 -4.26
N GLN A 97 -23.89 -3.41 -5.19
CA GLN A 97 -24.84 -3.41 -6.31
C GLN A 97 -24.62 -4.58 -7.26
N ALA A 98 -23.37 -4.91 -7.60
CA ALA A 98 -23.04 -6.06 -8.45
C ALA A 98 -23.47 -7.39 -7.80
N VAL A 99 -23.24 -7.56 -6.49
CA VAL A 99 -23.65 -8.74 -5.72
C VAL A 99 -25.18 -8.84 -5.63
N ALA A 100 -25.88 -7.71 -5.41
CA ALA A 100 -27.34 -7.69 -5.38
C ALA A 100 -27.94 -8.08 -6.74
N LEU A 101 -27.38 -7.57 -7.84
CA LEU A 101 -27.80 -7.92 -9.21
C LEU A 101 -27.56 -9.42 -9.48
N LEU A 102 -26.38 -9.94 -9.12
CA LEU A 102 -26.05 -11.36 -9.25
C LEU A 102 -26.99 -12.25 -8.45
N ASN A 103 -27.33 -11.87 -7.22
CA ASN A 103 -28.28 -12.59 -6.39
C ASN A 103 -29.69 -12.57 -6.99
N ALA A 104 -30.15 -11.43 -7.53
CA ALA A 104 -31.44 -11.34 -8.21
C ALA A 104 -31.51 -12.24 -9.45
N LEU A 105 -30.43 -12.28 -10.26
CA LEU A 105 -30.34 -13.19 -11.41
C LEU A 105 -30.32 -14.67 -10.99
N ARG A 106 -29.60 -15.01 -9.91
CA ARG A 106 -29.58 -16.35 -9.32
C ARG A 106 -30.94 -16.77 -8.78
N CYS A 107 -31.71 -15.86 -8.18
CA CYS A 107 -33.08 -16.15 -7.73
C CYS A 107 -34.02 -16.39 -8.92
N ARG A 108 -34.03 -15.52 -9.94
CA ARG A 108 -34.84 -15.70 -11.15
C ARG A 108 -34.52 -16.99 -11.90
N ARG A 109 -33.23 -17.37 -11.97
CA ARG A 109 -32.82 -18.62 -12.61
C ARG A 109 -33.31 -19.83 -11.82
N ARG A 110 -33.23 -19.80 -10.49
CA ARG A 110 -33.74 -20.87 -9.63
C ARG A 110 -35.26 -20.98 -9.69
N GLU A 111 -35.98 -19.87 -9.68
CA GLU A 111 -37.44 -19.85 -9.84
C GLU A 111 -37.88 -20.45 -11.17
N ARG A 112 -37.17 -20.18 -12.28
CA ARG A 112 -37.44 -20.85 -13.56
C ARG A 112 -37.21 -22.36 -13.50
N MET A 113 -36.07 -22.80 -12.96
CA MET A 113 -35.79 -24.24 -12.84
C MET A 113 -36.78 -24.96 -11.91
N VAL A 114 -37.32 -24.26 -10.92
CA VAL A 114 -38.27 -24.78 -9.94
C VAL A 114 -39.69 -24.82 -10.50
N ALA A 115 -40.07 -23.81 -11.28
CA ALA A 115 -41.31 -23.81 -12.05
C ALA A 115 -41.30 -24.92 -13.13
N GLU A 116 -40.16 -25.15 -13.78
CA GLU A 116 -39.96 -26.26 -14.73
C GLU A 116 -39.99 -27.63 -14.04
N ALA A 117 -39.57 -27.72 -12.77
CA ALA A 117 -39.56 -28.96 -11.99
C ALA A 117 -40.82 -29.19 -11.12
N GLY A 118 -41.82 -28.31 -11.17
CA GLY A 118 -43.10 -28.46 -10.45
C GLY A 118 -43.04 -28.34 -8.91
N GLY A 119 -41.92 -27.85 -8.35
CA GLY A 119 -41.72 -27.71 -6.90
C GLY A 119 -42.04 -26.30 -6.37
N ARG A 120 -42.36 -26.18 -5.08
CA ARG A 120 -42.53 -24.88 -4.38
C ARG A 120 -41.38 -24.70 -3.39
N ILE A 121 -40.62 -23.60 -3.48
CA ILE A 121 -39.52 -23.30 -2.53
C ILE A 121 -40.00 -22.34 -1.45
N GLU A 122 -39.72 -22.69 -0.21
CA GLU A 122 -39.76 -21.80 0.95
C GLU A 122 -38.31 -21.36 1.26
N TYR A 123 -38.05 -20.05 1.23
CA TYR A 123 -36.72 -19.50 1.54
C TYR A 123 -36.61 -19.26 3.05
N VAL A 124 -35.76 -20.02 3.74
CA VAL A 124 -35.32 -19.68 5.11
C VAL A 124 -33.99 -18.94 4.99
N ALA A 125 -34.01 -17.62 5.21
CA ALA A 125 -32.80 -16.81 5.30
C ALA A 125 -32.03 -17.19 6.58
N GLY A 126 -31.00 -18.03 6.43
CA GLY A 126 -30.11 -18.43 7.51
C GLY A 126 -29.41 -17.23 8.14
N ARG A 127 -29.67 -17.05 9.43
CA ARG A 127 -29.02 -16.14 10.39
C ARG A 127 -27.49 -16.21 10.30
N GLY A 128 -26.87 -15.26 9.61
CA GLY A 128 -25.43 -14.97 9.69
C GLY A 128 -25.24 -13.58 10.29
N GLY A 129 -24.80 -13.51 11.54
CA GLY A 129 -24.80 -12.30 12.36
C GLY A 129 -23.67 -11.30 12.06
N VAL A 130 -23.96 -10.03 12.35
CA VAL A 130 -22.99 -8.99 12.72
C VAL A 130 -23.59 -8.20 13.89
N VAL A 131 -22.70 -7.81 14.80
CA VAL A 131 -22.87 -7.40 16.21
C VAL A 131 -23.21 -5.91 16.39
N GLY A 132 -23.95 -5.59 17.47
CA GLY A 132 -24.09 -4.26 18.11
C GLY A 132 -25.26 -3.43 17.57
N ASP A 133 -26.05 -2.66 18.32
CA ASP A 133 -25.95 -2.09 19.67
C ASP A 133 -27.31 -1.43 20.02
N GLY A 134 -27.67 -1.34 21.31
CA GLY A 134 -28.82 -0.58 21.86
C GLY A 134 -30.23 -1.17 21.58
N GLY A 135 -31.22 -1.20 22.48
CA GLY A 135 -31.47 -0.44 23.69
C GLY A 135 -32.97 -0.08 23.70
N GLY A 136 -33.71 -0.45 24.76
CA GLY A 136 -35.12 -0.09 24.99
C GLY A 136 -36.12 -0.83 24.10
N GLY A 137 -37.28 -1.29 24.55
CA GLY A 137 -38.09 -0.92 25.69
C GLY A 137 -39.56 -0.89 25.22
N GLY A 138 -40.45 -1.54 25.96
CA GLY A 138 -41.88 -1.23 25.94
C GLY A 138 -42.79 -2.09 25.06
N GLY A 139 -43.71 -2.79 25.74
CA GLY A 139 -45.14 -2.45 25.59
C GLY A 139 -46.07 -3.47 24.93
N GLY A 140 -46.93 -4.08 25.75
CA GLY A 140 -48.32 -4.51 25.45
C GLY A 140 -48.49 -5.69 24.49
N GLY A 141 -49.40 -6.63 24.66
CA GLY A 141 -50.59 -6.76 25.50
C GLY A 141 -51.50 -7.82 24.87
N ASN A 142 -52.53 -8.23 25.62
CA ASN A 142 -53.54 -9.29 25.37
C ASN A 142 -53.04 -10.74 25.47
N GLY A 143 -53.68 -11.62 26.22
CA GLY A 143 -54.94 -11.56 26.97
C GLY A 143 -55.47 -12.99 27.10
N LEU A 144 -56.22 -13.30 28.16
CA LEU A 144 -57.39 -14.20 28.19
C LEU A 144 -57.80 -14.43 29.67
N VAL A 145 -59.06 -14.03 29.98
CA VAL A 145 -60.14 -14.68 30.77
C VAL A 145 -59.76 -15.79 31.78
N ASP A 146 -60.34 -15.86 32.98
CA ASP A 146 -61.77 -15.79 33.31
C ASP A 146 -62.02 -15.30 34.76
N SER A 147 -63.19 -14.70 34.99
CA SER A 147 -63.76 -14.44 36.31
C SER A 147 -64.97 -15.34 36.55
N THR A 148 -65.03 -15.87 37.78
CA THR A 148 -66.19 -16.38 38.54
C THR A 148 -67.04 -17.50 37.95
#